data_AF-A0A2L2Y835-F1
#
_entry.id   AF-A0A2L2Y835-F1
#
_cell.length_a   1.000
_cell.length_b   1.000
_cell.length_c   1.000
_cell.angle_alpha   90.00
_cell.angle_beta   90.00
_cell.angle_gamma   90.00
#
_symmetry.space_group_name_H-M   'P 1'
#
loop_
_entity.id
_entity.type
_entity.pdbx_description
1 polymer ?
#
loop_
_entity_poly.entity_id
_entity_poly.type
_entity_poly.pdbx_seq_one_letter_code
_entity_poly.pdbx_strand_id
1 'polypeptide(L)'
;EESFEGTDSYMVRGFPFARYFKKEIIEGIFDFMPSDDDIIIATYPKPGTTWMQYIVLQILTRSESCPSFSDMLEKGIPFLEISGVAAVEAMSTIPRVYKHHLPYSAVKQNPKTTIIYVYRKPD
;
A
#
# COMPACT_ATOMS: atom_id res chain seq x y z
N GLU A 1 12.56 34.74 14.11
CA GLU A 1 12.92 33.89 12.96
C GLU A 1 13.36 32.55 13.52
N GLU A 2 12.44 31.59 13.59
CA GLU A 2 12.78 30.21 13.98
C GLU A 2 13.07 29.43 12.70
N SER A 3 14.31 29.00 12.56
CA SER A 3 14.82 28.21 11.45
C SER A 3 14.25 26.79 11.50
N PHE A 4 13.33 26.49 10.59
CA PHE A 4 12.91 25.13 10.22
C PHE A 4 14.03 24.46 9.39
N GLU A 5 15.08 23.97 10.04
CA GLU A 5 16.14 23.21 9.35
C GLU A 5 16.27 21.79 9.91
N GLY A 6 15.72 20.85 9.15
CA GLY A 6 15.90 19.41 9.32
C GLY A 6 14.86 18.65 8.51
N THR A 7 15.19 18.19 7.31
CA THR A 7 14.21 17.54 6.41
C THR A 7 13.52 16.34 7.08
N ASP A 8 12.20 16.41 7.23
CA ASP A 8 11.29 15.38 7.80
C ASP A 8 11.20 14.08 6.97
N SER A 9 12.08 13.91 5.99
CA SER A 9 12.11 12.79 5.06
C SER A 9 13.52 12.26 4.83
N TYR A 10 13.60 11.05 4.29
CA TYR A 10 14.81 10.40 3.83
C TYR A 10 14.57 9.76 2.46
N MET A 11 15.65 9.45 1.73
CA MET A 11 15.58 8.90 0.38
C MET A 11 15.78 7.38 0.39
N VAL A 12 14.95 6.67 -0.37
CA VAL A 12 15.14 5.25 -0.73
C VAL A 12 15.00 5.11 -2.24
N ARG A 13 16.06 4.61 -2.90
CA ARG A 13 16.12 4.41 -4.36
C ARG A 13 15.62 5.62 -5.18
N GLY A 14 15.90 6.84 -4.71
CA GLY A 14 15.51 8.08 -5.38
C GLY A 14 14.11 8.62 -5.04
N PHE A 15 13.37 7.99 -4.13
CA PHE A 15 12.04 8.45 -3.67
C PHE A 15 12.08 8.95 -2.22
N PRO A 16 11.36 10.04 -1.88
CA PRO A 16 11.31 10.56 -0.52
C PRO A 16 10.27 9.82 0.32
N PHE A 17 10.65 9.47 1.56
CA PHE A 17 9.77 8.87 2.56
C PHE A 17 9.83 9.65 3.86
N ALA A 18 8.70 9.80 4.52
CA ALA A 18 8.64 10.39 5.85
C ALA A 18 9.38 9.51 6.88
N ARG A 19 10.04 10.12 7.87
CA ARG A 19 10.88 9.42 8.86
C ARG A 19 10.18 8.33 9.68
N TYR A 20 8.85 8.36 9.77
CA TYR A 20 8.11 7.32 10.49
C TYR A 20 8.07 5.97 9.76
N PHE A 21 8.35 5.94 8.45
CA PHE A 21 8.53 4.68 7.73
C PHE A 21 9.92 4.11 8.00
N LYS A 22 10.03 2.80 8.24
CA LYS A 22 11.32 2.14 8.45
C LYS A 22 11.99 1.86 7.11
N LYS A 23 13.26 2.26 6.96
CA LYS A 23 13.98 2.13 5.69
C LYS A 23 14.05 0.67 5.22
N GLU A 24 14.24 -0.26 6.14
CA GLU A 24 14.34 -1.71 5.87
C GLU A 24 13.03 -2.27 5.31
N ILE A 25 11.89 -1.77 5.82
CA ILE A 25 10.57 -2.12 5.29
C ILE A 25 10.44 -1.60 3.87
N ILE A 26 10.75 -0.32 3.66
CA ILE A 26 10.61 0.34 2.36
C ILE A 26 11.48 -0.33 1.28
N GLU A 27 12.75 -0.62 1.57
CA GLU A 27 13.66 -1.30 0.63
C GLU A 27 13.11 -2.65 0.15
N GLY A 28 12.51 -3.44 1.05
CA GLY A 28 11.95 -4.75 0.70
C GLY A 28 10.79 -4.69 -0.31
N ILE A 29 10.03 -3.58 -0.34
CA ILE A 29 8.87 -3.43 -1.23
C ILE A 29 9.30 -3.32 -2.70
N PHE A 30 10.44 -2.67 -2.98
CA PHE A 30 10.92 -2.46 -4.36
C PHE A 30 11.27 -3.79 -5.06
N ASP A 31 11.70 -4.79 -4.30
CA ASP A 31 12.13 -6.09 -4.82
C ASP A 31 11.04 -7.17 -4.71
N PHE A 32 9.91 -6.88 -4.06
CA PHE A 32 8.80 -7.80 -3.89
C PHE A 32 8.14 -8.14 -5.22
N MET A 33 8.04 -9.44 -5.54
CA MET A 33 7.36 -9.93 -6.75
C MET A 33 5.90 -10.31 -6.44
N PRO A 34 4.91 -9.60 -7.02
CA PRO A 34 3.51 -9.97 -6.87
C PRO A 34 3.18 -11.34 -7.49
N SER A 35 2.26 -12.07 -6.86
CA SER A 35 1.70 -13.34 -7.35
C SER A 35 0.57 -13.12 -8.35
N ASP A 36 0.27 -14.15 -9.14
CA ASP A 36 -0.73 -14.11 -10.20
C ASP A 36 -2.13 -13.70 -9.69
N ASP A 37 -2.51 -14.17 -8.50
CA ASP A 37 -3.82 -13.91 -7.89
C ASP A 37 -3.85 -12.65 -6.99
N ASP A 38 -2.77 -11.89 -6.90
CA ASP A 38 -2.74 -10.72 -6.03
C ASP A 38 -3.62 -9.57 -6.58
N ILE A 39 -4.22 -8.81 -5.66
CA ILE A 39 -4.90 -7.55 -5.95
C ILE A 39 -4.15 -6.43 -5.24
N ILE A 40 -3.54 -5.54 -6.02
CA ILE A 40 -2.78 -4.40 -5.51
C ILE A 40 -3.62 -3.12 -5.63
N ILE A 41 -3.85 -2.45 -4.51
CA ILE A 41 -4.39 -1.08 -4.50
C ILE A 41 -3.20 -0.11 -4.50
N ALA A 42 -2.83 0.38 -5.68
CA ALA A 42 -1.72 1.31 -5.85
C ALA A 42 -2.26 2.74 -6.01
N THR A 43 -1.81 3.69 -5.19
CA THR A 43 -2.31 5.07 -5.30
C THR A 43 -1.22 6.07 -4.95
N TYR A 44 -1.27 7.30 -5.47
CA TYR A 44 -0.59 8.40 -4.77
C TYR A 44 -1.13 8.52 -3.32
N PRO A 45 -0.47 9.17 -2.35
CA PRO A 45 -1.08 9.40 -1.04
C PRO A 45 -2.33 10.29 -1.13
N LYS A 46 -3.40 9.90 -0.42
CA LYS A 46 -4.66 10.67 -0.22
C LYS A 46 -5.69 10.84 -1.38
N PRO A 47 -5.64 10.15 -2.54
CA PRO A 47 -6.67 10.29 -3.57
C PRO A 47 -7.95 9.50 -3.26
N GLY A 48 -7.95 8.62 -2.26
CA GLY A 48 -9.12 7.79 -1.90
C GLY A 48 -8.81 6.35 -1.53
N THR A 49 -7.59 6.03 -1.07
CA THR A 49 -7.15 4.65 -0.79
C THR A 49 -8.05 3.94 0.24
N THR A 50 -8.53 4.63 1.27
CA THR A 50 -9.49 4.06 2.25
C THR A 50 -10.80 3.67 1.59
N TRP A 51 -11.35 4.53 0.72
CA TRP A 51 -12.59 4.24 0.02
C TRP A 51 -12.45 3.02 -0.90
N MET A 52 -11.34 2.95 -1.66
CA MET A 52 -11.08 1.81 -2.55
C MET A 52 -10.89 0.49 -1.77
N GLN A 53 -10.20 0.52 -0.63
CA GLN A 53 -10.07 -0.65 0.24
C GLN A 53 -11.42 -1.23 0.67
N TYR A 54 -12.38 -0.38 1.05
CA TYR A 54 -13.73 -0.84 1.39
C TYR A 54 -14.45 -1.44 0.19
N ILE A 55 -14.38 -0.81 -0.99
CA ILE A 55 -15.02 -1.35 -2.21
C ILE A 55 -14.49 -2.75 -2.52
N VAL A 56 -13.17 -2.93 -2.54
CA VAL A 56 -12.55 -4.24 -2.82
C VAL A 56 -12.98 -5.27 -1.78
N LEU A 57 -12.94 -4.90 -0.49
CA LEU A 57 -13.37 -5.79 0.59
C LEU A 57 -14.84 -6.21 0.46
N GLN A 58 -15.74 -5.27 0.15
CA GLN A 58 -17.17 -5.57 -0.05
C GLN A 58 -17.37 -6.55 -1.22
N ILE A 59 -16.64 -6.39 -2.32
CA ILE A 59 -16.73 -7.29 -3.47
C ILE A 59 -16.27 -8.69 -3.10
N LEU A 60 -15.10 -8.81 -2.46
CA LEU A 60 -14.51 -10.11 -2.11
C LEU A 60 -15.32 -10.86 -1.04
N THR A 61 -15.89 -10.13 -0.09
CA THR A 61 -16.69 -10.71 1.00
C THR A 61 -18.18 -10.78 0.67
N ARG A 62 -18.60 -10.41 -0.55
CA ARG A 62 -20.02 -10.36 -0.96
C ARG A 62 -20.90 -9.57 0.03
N SER A 63 -20.34 -8.49 0.54
CA SER A 63 -20.95 -7.63 1.56
C SER A 63 -21.28 -8.30 2.90
N GLU A 64 -20.70 -9.47 3.20
CA GLU A 64 -20.86 -10.16 4.48
C GLU A 64 -19.96 -9.56 5.58
N SER A 65 -18.99 -8.71 5.22
CA SER A 65 -18.08 -8.07 6.16
C SER A 65 -18.00 -6.56 5.90
N CYS A 66 -18.17 -5.76 6.94
CA CYS A 66 -17.93 -4.32 6.91
C CYS A 66 -17.21 -3.93 8.22
N PRO A 67 -15.87 -4.02 8.27
CA PRO A 67 -15.12 -3.77 9.49
C PRO A 67 -15.19 -2.30 9.88
N SER A 68 -15.03 -2.05 11.19
CA SER A 68 -14.80 -0.70 11.69
C SER A 68 -13.54 -0.10 11.07
N PHE A 69 -13.41 1.23 11.09
CA PHE A 69 -12.21 1.88 10.58
C PHE A 69 -10.95 1.42 11.32
N SER A 70 -11.03 1.22 12.64
CA SER A 70 -9.91 0.71 13.45
C SER A 70 -9.52 -0.71 13.05
N ASP A 71 -10.51 -1.60 12.87
CA ASP A 71 -10.24 -2.96 12.39
C ASP A 71 -9.62 -2.96 10.99
N MET A 72 -10.06 -2.04 10.12
CA MET A 72 -9.49 -1.89 8.78
C MET A 72 -8.03 -1.44 8.81
N LEU A 73 -7.65 -0.58 9.76
CA LEU A 73 -6.28 -0.11 9.95
C LEU A 73 -5.37 -1.20 10.53
N GLU A 74 -5.88 -1.99 11.49
CA GLU A 74 -5.08 -2.97 12.23
C GLU A 74 -4.98 -4.32 11.52
N LYS A 75 -6.09 -4.79 10.94
CA LYS A 75 -6.27 -6.18 10.48
C LYS A 75 -6.80 -6.29 9.04
N GLY A 76 -7.10 -5.16 8.41
CA GLY A 76 -7.62 -5.10 7.06
C GLY A 76 -6.56 -5.36 6.00
N ILE A 77 -6.61 -4.57 4.93
CA ILE A 77 -5.69 -4.66 3.79
C ILE A 77 -4.32 -4.09 4.20
N PRO A 78 -3.24 -4.90 4.22
CA PRO A 78 -1.91 -4.46 4.64
C PRO A 78 -1.41 -3.27 3.81
N PHE A 79 -0.87 -2.26 4.51
CA PHE A 79 -0.12 -1.17 3.89
C PHE A 79 1.36 -1.51 3.89
N LEU A 80 1.95 -1.79 2.73
CA LEU A 80 3.32 -2.32 2.66
C LEU A 80 4.36 -1.41 3.31
N GLU A 81 4.21 -0.09 3.20
CA GLU A 81 5.14 0.87 3.78
C GLU A 81 5.18 0.85 5.32
N ILE A 82 4.15 0.30 5.97
CA ILE A 82 4.10 0.13 7.44
C ILE A 82 4.31 -1.34 7.84
N SER A 83 3.64 -2.25 7.15
CA SER A 83 3.55 -3.66 7.54
C SER A 83 4.64 -4.54 6.90
N GLY A 84 5.24 -4.10 5.80
CA GLY A 84 6.23 -4.85 5.04
C GLY A 84 5.67 -6.03 4.27
N VAL A 85 6.53 -6.60 3.43
CA VAL A 85 6.19 -7.71 2.51
C VAL A 85 5.81 -8.99 3.26
N ALA A 86 6.41 -9.22 4.44
CA ALA A 86 6.13 -10.37 5.28
C ALA A 86 4.65 -10.44 5.71
N ALA A 87 3.98 -9.30 5.85
CA ALA A 87 2.55 -9.27 6.16
C ALA A 87 1.70 -9.86 5.03
N VAL A 88 2.11 -9.68 3.77
CA VAL A 88 1.44 -10.26 2.60
C VAL A 88 1.81 -11.73 2.43
N GLU A 89 3.06 -12.09 2.68
CA GLU A 89 3.53 -13.49 2.62
C GLU A 89 2.86 -14.37 3.69
N ALA A 90 2.49 -13.79 4.83
CA ALA A 90 1.77 -14.48 5.90
C ALA A 90 0.26 -14.63 5.65
N MET A 91 -0.30 -14.02 4.59
CA MET A 91 -1.72 -14.13 4.28
C MET A 91 -2.06 -15.53 3.76
N SER A 92 -3.08 -16.15 4.35
CA SER A 92 -3.64 -17.43 3.89
C SER A 92 -4.82 -17.27 2.93
N THR A 93 -5.27 -16.04 2.69
CA THR A 93 -6.41 -15.72 1.81
C THR A 93 -5.98 -15.61 0.35
N ILE A 94 -6.78 -16.14 -0.57
CA ILE A 94 -6.62 -15.95 -2.02
C ILE A 94 -7.94 -15.36 -2.56
N PRO A 95 -7.92 -14.24 -3.29
CA PRO A 95 -6.74 -13.42 -3.62
C PRO A 95 -6.15 -12.71 -2.38
N ARG A 96 -4.83 -12.46 -2.37
CA ARG A 96 -4.23 -11.56 -1.37
C ARG A 96 -4.45 -10.12 -1.81
N VAL A 97 -4.83 -9.27 -0.87
CA VAL A 97 -5.08 -7.84 -1.15
C VAL A 97 -4.19 -7.01 -0.27
N TYR A 98 -3.43 -6.10 -0.88
CA TYR A 98 -2.55 -5.17 -0.17
C TYR A 98 -2.47 -3.83 -0.93
N LYS A 99 -1.89 -2.83 -0.29
CA LYS A 99 -1.76 -1.49 -0.88
C LYS A 99 -0.36 -0.91 -0.70
N HIS A 100 0.01 -0.04 -1.63
CA HIS A 100 1.20 0.80 -1.52
C HIS A 100 1.01 2.14 -2.24
N HIS A 101 1.92 3.07 -1.98
CA HIS A 101 2.03 4.39 -2.59
C HIS A 101 3.22 4.54 -3.54
N LEU A 102 3.99 3.48 -3.74
CA LEU A 102 5.10 3.48 -4.69
C LEU A 102 4.63 3.64 -6.15
N PRO A 103 5.40 4.36 -6.98
CA PRO A 103 5.16 4.43 -8.43
C PRO A 103 5.23 3.07 -9.11
N TYR A 104 4.44 2.88 -10.17
CA TYR A 104 4.39 1.63 -10.93
C TYR A 104 5.75 1.19 -11.50
N SER A 105 6.58 2.16 -11.90
CA SER A 105 7.93 1.89 -12.43
C SER A 105 8.96 1.53 -11.37
N ALA A 106 8.65 1.71 -10.08
CA ALA A 106 9.58 1.48 -8.98
C ALA A 106 9.49 0.06 -8.41
N VAL A 107 8.37 -0.63 -8.60
CA VAL A 107 8.11 -1.97 -8.05
C VAL A 107 8.25 -3.05 -9.13
N LYS A 108 8.49 -4.30 -8.72
CA LYS A 108 8.41 -5.43 -9.66
C LYS A 108 6.97 -5.61 -10.15
N GLN A 109 6.86 -6.06 -11.39
CA GLN A 109 5.59 -6.23 -12.08
C GLN A 109 5.41 -7.69 -12.46
N ASN A 110 4.20 -8.18 -12.22
CA ASN A 110 3.74 -9.45 -12.76
C ASN A 110 2.53 -9.15 -13.68
N PRO A 111 2.59 -9.47 -14.99
CA PRO A 111 1.51 -9.17 -15.93
C PRO A 111 0.16 -9.81 -15.60
N LYS A 112 0.12 -10.82 -14.73
CA LYS A 112 -1.11 -11.50 -14.32
C LYS A 112 -1.75 -10.90 -13.08
N THR A 113 -0.98 -10.16 -12.28
CA THR A 113 -1.47 -9.51 -11.06
C THR A 113 -2.49 -8.43 -11.40
N THR A 114 -3.57 -8.37 -10.62
CA THR A 114 -4.56 -7.30 -10.76
C THR A 114 -4.09 -6.04 -10.02
N ILE A 115 -4.03 -4.92 -10.72
CA ILE A 115 -3.66 -3.63 -10.12
C ILE A 115 -4.81 -2.64 -10.27
N ILE A 116 -5.26 -2.10 -9.14
CA ILE A 116 -6.26 -1.04 -9.07
C ILE A 116 -5.53 0.26 -8.76
N TYR A 117 -5.41 1.13 -9.77
CA TYR A 117 -4.82 2.44 -9.60
C TYR A 117 -5.89 3.52 -9.43
N VAL A 118 -5.81 4.31 -8.37
CA VAL A 118 -6.73 5.43 -8.11
C VAL A 118 -5.98 6.75 -8.16
N TYR A 119 -6.48 7.64 -9.02
CA TYR A 119 -5.99 8.99 -9.20
C TYR A 119 -7.07 10.01 -8.83
N ARG A 120 -6.63 11.09 -8.18
CA ARG A 120 -7.44 12.29 -7.98
C ARG A 120 -6.62 13.47 -8.50
N LYS A 121 -7.26 14.31 -9.32
CA LYS A 121 -6.63 15.52 -9.86
C LYS A 121 -6.10 16.37 -8.70
N PRO A 122 -4.81 16.76 -8.69
CA PRO A 122 -4.29 17.77 -7.79
C PRO A 122 -5.01 19.10 -8.05
N ASP A 123 -5.41 19.77 -6.98
CA ASP A 123 -5.96 21.13 -7.05
C ASP A 123 -4.87 22.15 -7.41
#